data_AF-A0A2V9XDM0-F1
#
_entry.id   AF-A0A2V9XDM0-F1
#
_cell.length_a   1.000
_cell.length_b   1.000
_cell.length_c   1.000
_cell.angle_alpha   90.00
_cell.angle_beta   90.00
_cell.angle_gamma   90.00
#
_symmetry.space_group_name_H-M   'P 1'
#
loop_
_entity.id
_entity.type
_entity.pdbx_description
1 polymer ?
#
loop_
_entity_poly.entity_id
_entity_poly.type
_entity_poly.pdbx_seq_one_letter_code
_entity_poly.pdbx_strand_id
1 'polypeptide(L)'
;MRLRKAFPYDFGFIPSTEADDGDPIDVLVLMDEPAFLGCLLKGRIIGVIEGEEIEDGKKTRNDRIVAIEQANHSFEDIKQIHDLGRHFGTNSKSFS
;
A
#
# COMPACT_ATOMS: atom_id res chain seq x y z
N MET A 1 2.18 -10.71 -1.26
CA MET A 1 1.18 -9.77 -1.79
C MET A 1 0.85 -10.08 -3.24
N ARG A 2 -0.39 -9.87 -3.71
CA ARG A 2 -0.85 -10.21 -5.09
C ARG A 2 -1.42 -8.98 -5.82
N LEU A 3 -0.93 -8.66 -7.02
CA LEU A 3 -1.05 -7.33 -7.62
C LEU A 3 -2.10 -7.12 -8.74
N ARG A 4 -2.55 -5.87 -8.94
CA ARG A 4 -3.33 -5.28 -10.06
C ARG A 4 -2.76 -3.89 -10.43
N LYS A 5 -2.92 -3.45 -11.68
CA LYS A 5 -2.37 -2.19 -12.21
C LYS A 5 -3.36 -1.03 -12.14
N ALA A 6 -3.04 0.02 -11.39
CA ALA A 6 -3.62 1.36 -11.51
C ALA A 6 -2.55 2.41 -11.14
N PHE A 7 -2.29 3.35 -12.04
CA PHE A 7 -1.45 4.57 -11.91
C PHE A 7 -0.94 4.96 -10.50
N PRO A 8 0.34 5.33 -10.29
CA PRO A 8 1.59 4.88 -10.91
C PRO A 8 2.30 3.76 -10.12
N TYR A 9 1.64 3.15 -9.13
CA TYR A 9 2.23 2.15 -8.23
C TYR A 9 1.49 0.83 -8.32
N ASP A 10 2.18 -0.27 -8.00
CA ASP A 10 1.57 -1.59 -8.01
C ASP A 10 0.68 -1.77 -6.76
N PHE A 11 -0.53 -2.29 -6.94
CA PHE A 11 -1.51 -2.44 -5.87
C PHE A 11 -1.84 -3.91 -5.64
N GLY A 12 -2.05 -4.34 -4.41
CA GLY A 12 -2.41 -5.73 -4.09
C GLY A 12 -2.89 -5.92 -2.66
N PHE A 13 -2.84 -7.14 -2.15
CA PHE A 13 -3.27 -7.44 -0.77
C PHE A 13 -2.24 -8.25 0.03
N ILE A 14 -2.26 -8.13 1.37
CA ILE A 14 -1.41 -8.91 2.28
C ILE A 14 -2.07 -10.27 2.59
N PRO A 15 -1.46 -11.42 2.24
CA PRO A 15 -2.03 -12.73 2.54
C PRO A 15 -2.19 -12.95 4.04
N SER A 16 -3.22 -13.71 4.45
CA SER A 16 -3.49 -14.04 5.86
C SER A 16 -3.76 -12.81 6.74
N THR A 17 -4.36 -11.77 6.15
CA THR A 17 -4.92 -10.62 6.88
C THR A 17 -6.41 -10.52 6.55
N GLU A 18 -7.16 -9.85 7.42
CA GLU A 18 -8.60 -9.61 7.28
C GLU A 18 -8.86 -8.18 7.75
N ALA A 19 -9.45 -7.35 6.89
CA ALA A 19 -9.91 -6.01 7.18
C ALA A 19 -11.33 -6.03 7.77
N ASP A 20 -11.84 -4.88 8.19
CA ASP A 20 -13.14 -4.76 8.88
C ASP A 20 -14.34 -5.16 7.99
N ASP A 21 -14.15 -5.21 6.66
CA ASP A 21 -15.12 -5.66 5.67
C ASP A 21 -15.02 -7.17 5.33
N GLY A 22 -14.03 -7.87 5.89
CA GLY A 22 -13.77 -9.30 5.66
C GLY A 22 -12.83 -9.58 4.48
N ASP A 23 -12.38 -8.56 3.75
CA ASP A 23 -11.42 -8.72 2.67
C ASP A 23 -9.97 -8.66 3.19
N PRO A 24 -8.99 -9.26 2.49
CA PRO A 24 -7.59 -9.08 2.85
C PRO A 24 -7.16 -7.61 2.79
N ILE A 25 -6.30 -7.19 3.72
CA ILE A 25 -5.86 -5.80 3.80
C ILE A 25 -5.14 -5.38 2.51
N ASP A 26 -5.60 -4.28 1.95
CA ASP A 26 -5.05 -3.64 0.76
C ASP A 26 -3.68 -3.00 1.02
N VAL A 27 -2.83 -3.06 0.01
CA VAL A 27 -1.46 -2.57 0.09
C VAL A 27 -1.00 -2.01 -1.26
N LEU A 28 -0.28 -0.90 -1.18
CA LEU A 28 0.40 -0.21 -2.27
C LEU A 28 1.89 -0.52 -2.19
N VAL A 29 2.48 -1.03 -3.27
CA VAL A 29 3.90 -1.32 -3.35
C VAL A 29 4.62 -0.34 -4.27
N LEU A 30 5.66 0.27 -3.72
CA LEU A 30 6.64 1.04 -4.44
C LEU A 30 7.76 0.10 -4.91
N MET A 31 8.02 0.10 -6.22
CA MET A 31 9.03 -0.72 -6.86
C MET A 31 9.56 -0.07 -8.14
N ASP A 32 10.74 -0.52 -8.61
CA ASP A 32 11.40 0.08 -9.78
C ASP A 32 10.76 -0.39 -11.08
N GLU A 33 10.41 -1.66 -11.13
CA GLU A 33 9.81 -2.33 -12.28
C GLU A 33 8.50 -2.99 -11.84
N PRO A 34 7.47 -3.01 -12.70
CA PRO A 34 6.18 -3.60 -12.35
C PRO A 34 6.29 -5.12 -12.19
N ALA A 35 5.57 -5.67 -11.22
CA ALA A 35 5.59 -7.10 -10.97
C ALA A 35 4.53 -7.88 -11.78
N PHE A 36 4.79 -9.19 -11.96
CA PHE A 36 3.86 -10.07 -12.66
C PHE A 36 2.60 -10.32 -11.82
N LEU A 37 1.43 -10.32 -12.46
CA LEU A 37 0.15 -10.54 -11.77
C LEU A 37 0.17 -11.89 -11.05
N GLY A 38 -0.11 -11.85 -9.75
CA GLY A 38 -0.21 -13.07 -8.94
C GLY A 38 1.08 -13.60 -8.34
N CYS A 39 2.22 -12.95 -8.56
CA CYS A 39 3.46 -13.28 -7.85
C CYS A 39 3.37 -12.94 -6.36
N LEU A 40 4.29 -13.47 -5.56
CA LEU A 40 4.44 -13.13 -4.15
C LEU A 40 5.69 -12.25 -3.98
N LEU A 41 5.49 -11.04 -3.48
CA LEU A 41 6.58 -10.11 -3.16
C LEU A 41 6.85 -10.04 -1.66
N LYS A 42 8.13 -9.80 -1.31
CA LYS A 42 8.54 -9.35 0.01
C LYS A 42 8.70 -7.84 -0.03
N GLY A 43 8.12 -7.16 0.95
CA GLY A 43 8.23 -5.71 1.05
C GLY A 43 8.30 -5.27 2.51
N ARG A 44 8.91 -4.11 2.71
CA ARG A 44 8.97 -3.43 4.00
C ARG A 44 7.85 -2.42 4.06
N ILE A 45 7.03 -2.50 5.10
CA ILE A 45 5.96 -1.52 5.37
C ILE A 45 6.59 -0.20 5.81
N ILE A 46 6.07 0.91 5.27
CA ILE A 46 6.54 2.28 5.58
C ILE A 46 5.44 3.19 6.11
N GLY A 47 4.18 2.78 6.03
CA GLY A 47 3.07 3.57 6.55
C GLY A 47 1.70 3.02 6.17
N VAL A 48 0.69 3.79 6.55
CA VAL A 48 -0.73 3.60 6.21
C VAL A 48 -1.26 4.89 5.59
N ILE A 49 -2.05 4.76 4.54
CA ILE A 49 -2.94 5.81 4.07
C ILE A 49 -4.32 5.50 4.65
N GLU A 50 -4.82 6.39 5.50
CA GLU A 50 -6.15 6.24 6.09
C GLU A 50 -7.19 6.71 5.06
N GLY A 51 -8.12 5.82 4.73
CA GLY A 51 -9.16 6.06 3.73
C GLY A 51 -10.55 5.88 4.32
N GLU A 52 -11.47 6.74 3.92
CA GLU A 52 -12.91 6.53 4.12
C GLU A 52 -13.55 6.40 2.74
N GLU A 53 -14.28 5.31 2.52
CA GLU A 53 -15.10 5.12 1.34
C GLU A 53 -16.58 5.22 1.73
N ILE A 54 -17.37 5.86 0.87
CA ILE A 54 -18.82 6.00 1.04
C ILE A 54 -19.48 5.20 -0.07
N GLU A 55 -20.00 4.03 0.27
CA GLU A 55 -20.85 3.23 -0.60
C GLU A 55 -22.25 3.14 0.00
N ASP A 56 -23.28 3.36 -0.82
CA ASP A 56 -24.69 3.30 -0.42
C ASP A 56 -25.05 4.12 0.85
N GLY A 57 -24.34 5.24 1.06
CA GLY A 57 -24.54 6.12 2.22
C GLY A 57 -23.93 5.59 3.52
N LYS A 58 -23.26 4.44 3.50
CA LYS A 58 -22.49 3.89 4.61
C LYS A 58 -21.03 4.32 4.47
N LYS A 59 -20.49 4.94 5.52
CA LYS A 59 -19.06 5.18 5.65
C LYS A 59 -18.38 3.89 6.10
N THR A 60 -17.42 3.41 5.33
CA THR A 60 -16.56 2.28 5.68
C THR A 60 -15.11 2.75 5.67
N ARG A 61 -14.34 2.30 6.66
CA ARG A 61 -12.91 2.56 6.73
C ARG A 61 -12.21 1.63 5.73
N ASN A 62 -11.43 2.21 4.82
CA ASN A 62 -10.62 1.48 3.85
C ASN A 62 -9.17 1.98 3.93
N ASP A 63 -8.45 1.46 4.93
CA ASP A 63 -7.04 1.79 5.14
C ASP A 63 -6.16 0.99 4.18
N ARG A 64 -5.17 1.66 3.59
CA ARG A 64 -4.24 1.06 2.63
C ARG A 64 -2.83 1.08 3.19
N ILE A 65 -2.22 -0.09 3.31
CA ILE A 65 -0.82 -0.18 3.73
C ILE A 65 0.08 0.29 2.60
N VAL A 66 1.19 0.96 2.91
CA VAL A 66 2.22 1.31 1.92
C VAL A 66 3.49 0.56 2.24
N ALA A 67 4.04 -0.11 1.24
CA ALA A 67 5.25 -0.90 1.35
C ALA A 67 6.22 -0.61 0.19
N ILE A 68 7.51 -0.87 0.42
CA ILE A 68 8.55 -0.84 -0.60
C ILE A 68 9.01 -2.28 -0.83
N GLU A 69 9.13 -2.69 -2.09
CA GLU A 69 9.66 -4.00 -2.46
C GLU A 69 11.12 -4.14 -1.99
N GLN A 70 11.51 -5.33 -1.52
CA GLN A 70 12.79 -5.53 -0.85
C GLN A 70 14.02 -5.36 -1.76
N ALA A 71 13.93 -5.72 -3.04
CA ALA A 71 14.98 -5.58 -4.04
C ALA A 71 14.95 -4.21 -4.76
N ASN A 72 14.15 -3.26 -4.27
CA ASN A 72 14.06 -1.93 -4.84
C ASN A 72 15.34 -1.11 -4.60
N HIS A 73 15.77 -0.36 -5.61
CA HIS A 73 16.88 0.57 -5.54
C HIS A 73 16.45 2.04 -5.42
N SER A 74 15.40 2.48 -6.13
CA SER A 74 15.04 3.92 -6.19
C SER A 74 14.50 4.49 -4.88
N PHE A 75 14.00 3.64 -3.98
CA PHE A 75 13.37 3.99 -2.71
C PHE A 75 14.14 3.42 -1.50
N GLU A 76 15.42 3.05 -1.66
CA GLU A 76 16.24 2.49 -0.57
C GLU A 76 16.31 3.40 0.67
N ASP A 77 16.38 4.71 0.44
CA ASP A 77 16.47 5.74 1.50
C ASP A 77 15.14 6.04 2.20
N ILE A 78 14.01 5.62 1.62
CA ILE A 78 12.68 5.89 2.17
C ILE A 78 12.40 4.93 3.33
N LYS A 79 12.38 5.42 4.55
CA LYS A 79 12.11 4.61 5.75
C LYS A 79 10.65 4.63 6.16
N GLN A 80 9.96 5.71 5.84
CA GLN A 80 8.64 6.04 6.34
C GLN A 80 7.88 6.84 5.28
N ILE A 81 6.55 6.77 5.32
CA ILE A 81 5.68 7.34 4.28
C ILE A 81 5.89 8.83 4.05
N HIS A 82 6.31 9.60 5.06
CA HIS A 82 6.55 11.03 4.91
C HIS A 82 7.85 11.36 4.15
N ASP A 83 8.78 10.42 4.00
CA ASP A 83 9.98 10.60 3.18
C ASP A 83 9.62 10.69 1.68
N LEU A 84 8.43 10.23 1.28
CA LEU A 84 7.91 10.36 -0.09
C LEU A 84 7.50 11.80 -0.46
N GLY A 85 7.48 12.70 0.53
CA GLY A 85 7.18 14.11 0.36
C GLY A 85 5.69 14.42 0.15
N ARG A 86 5.39 15.72 0.06
CA ARG A 86 4.01 16.26 0.05
C ARG A 86 3.12 15.83 -1.11
N HIS A 87 3.66 15.21 -2.16
CA HIS A 87 2.87 14.73 -3.29
C HIS A 87 2.18 13.39 -3.01
N PHE A 88 2.60 12.68 -1.96
CA PHE A 88 2.06 11.38 -1.58
C PHE A 88 0.97 11.55 -0.49
N GLY A 89 -0.17 12.16 -0.86
CA GLY A 89 -1.43 12.15 -0.08
C GLY A 89 -1.40 12.64 1.38
N THR A 90 -2.12 13.73 1.68
CA THR A 90 -2.08 14.49 2.95
C THR A 90 -2.54 13.76 4.22
N ASN A 91 -3.02 12.50 4.18
CA ASN A 91 -3.51 11.75 5.35
C ASN A 91 -2.79 10.40 5.53
N SER A 92 -1.48 10.45 5.78
CA SER A 92 -0.63 9.26 5.96
C SER A 92 -0.04 9.16 7.37
N LYS A 93 -0.06 7.96 7.97
CA LYS A 93 0.60 7.65 9.25
C LYS A 93 1.80 6.73 9.03
N SER A 94 2.89 6.98 9.75
CA SER A 94 4.09 6.14 9.73
C SER A 94 3.98 5.02 10.76
N PHE A 95 4.55 3.85 10.46
CA PHE A 95 4.74 2.79 11.48
C PHE A 95 6.05 3.06 12.24
N SER A 96 6.00 3.00 13.57
CA SER A 96 7.16 3.09 14.46
C SER A 96 7.64 1.71 14.90
#